data_AF-A0A2G5BIQ5-F1
#
_entry.id   AF-A0A2G5BIQ5-F1
#
_cell.length_a   1.000
_cell.length_b   1.000
_cell.length_c   1.000
_cell.angle_alpha   90.00
_cell.angle_beta   90.00
_cell.angle_gamma   90.00
#
_symmetry.space_group_name_H-M   'P 1'
#
loop_
_entity.id
_entity.type
_entity.pdbx_description
1 polymer ?
#
loop_
_entity_poly.entity_id
_entity_poly.type
_entity_poly.pdbx_seq_one_letter_code
_entity_poly.pdbx_strand_id
1 'polypeptide(L)'
;MFVLPAPAEPSAFWNDVKATENFVLQQSVSTTGGAFLKSVLATIQNVLETKPPAYRIVYRNEPLAISFILLAVEEDAAEIEGDWKWVAENMMSVVAELDETAERTDFVVTKIRFLVSTEDDVQQDAAVDRKMRAATTTFRQTFAVGREERLVTYYSCALHSNFMLHQGWLYL
;
A
#
# COMPACT_ATOMS: atom_id res chain seq x y z
N MET A 1 -6.39 -0.66 -0.07
CA MET A 1 -5.18 -0.24 -0.74
C MET A 1 -4.51 -1.48 -1.26
N PHE A 2 -4.08 -1.45 -2.52
CA PHE A 2 -3.35 -2.56 -3.11
C PHE A 2 -1.96 -2.70 -2.46
N VAL A 3 -1.53 -3.93 -2.29
CA VAL A 3 -0.23 -4.27 -1.72
C VAL A 3 0.54 -5.14 -2.70
N LEU A 4 1.86 -5.22 -2.52
CA LEU A 4 2.67 -6.15 -3.29
C LEU A 4 2.11 -7.58 -3.12
N PRO A 5 1.88 -8.32 -4.23
CA PRO A 5 1.32 -9.66 -4.16
C PRO A 5 2.15 -10.55 -3.25
N ALA A 6 1.49 -11.09 -2.22
CA ALA A 6 2.12 -11.93 -1.20
C ALA A 6 1.36 -13.25 -1.04
N PRO A 7 2.04 -14.36 -0.72
CA PRO A 7 1.37 -15.61 -0.40
C PRO A 7 0.39 -15.43 0.77
N ALA A 8 -0.79 -16.00 0.62
CA ALA A 8 -1.83 -16.04 1.64
C ALA A 8 -2.48 -17.42 1.69
N GLU A 9 -3.20 -17.69 2.76
CA GLU A 9 -3.87 -18.97 2.97
C GLU A 9 -5.34 -18.79 3.36
N PRO A 10 -6.20 -19.76 3.03
CA PRO A 10 -7.50 -19.90 3.66
C PRO A 10 -7.31 -20.07 5.16
N SER A 11 -8.08 -19.34 5.96
CA SER A 11 -7.97 -19.43 7.42
C SER A 11 -9.30 -19.09 8.07
N ALA A 12 -9.58 -19.77 9.19
CA ALA A 12 -10.78 -19.53 10.00
C ALA A 12 -10.83 -18.14 10.65
N PHE A 13 -9.78 -17.34 10.52
CA PHE A 13 -9.73 -15.95 10.98
C PHE A 13 -10.36 -14.95 9.99
N TRP A 14 -10.87 -15.44 8.86
CA TRP A 14 -11.44 -14.64 7.80
C TRP A 14 -12.84 -15.13 7.42
N ASN A 15 -13.77 -14.20 7.28
CA ASN A 15 -15.10 -14.44 6.75
C ASN A 15 -15.18 -13.91 5.33
N ASP A 16 -15.66 -14.73 4.40
CA ASP A 16 -15.93 -14.30 3.03
C ASP A 16 -17.14 -13.36 3.01
N VAL A 17 -16.92 -12.12 2.60
CA VAL A 17 -17.96 -11.10 2.44
C VAL A 17 -18.50 -11.12 1.01
N LYS A 18 -17.59 -11.24 0.03
CA LYS A 18 -17.90 -11.37 -1.39
C LYS A 18 -16.96 -12.37 -2.03
N ALA A 19 -17.45 -13.13 -2.99
CA ALA A 19 -16.64 -14.08 -3.72
C ALA A 19 -17.08 -14.15 -5.18
N THR A 20 -16.10 -14.33 -6.06
CA THR A 20 -16.25 -14.82 -7.41
C THR A 20 -15.49 -16.14 -7.55
N GLU A 21 -15.32 -16.64 -8.77
CA GLU A 21 -14.52 -17.85 -9.03
C GLU A 21 -13.09 -17.68 -8.51
N ASN A 22 -12.44 -16.57 -8.87
CA ASN A 22 -11.02 -16.34 -8.59
C ASN A 22 -10.71 -15.29 -7.53
N PHE A 23 -11.67 -14.43 -7.16
CA PHE A 23 -11.43 -13.34 -6.21
C PHE A 23 -12.34 -13.45 -4.99
N VAL A 24 -11.81 -13.14 -3.81
CA VAL A 24 -12.56 -13.19 -2.56
C VAL A 24 -12.25 -11.95 -1.72
N LEU A 25 -13.28 -11.23 -1.31
CA LEU A 25 -13.21 -10.16 -0.30
C LEU A 25 -13.49 -10.80 1.06
N GLN A 26 -12.54 -10.64 1.97
CA GLN A 26 -12.61 -11.23 3.30
C GLN A 26 -12.56 -10.17 4.39
N GLN A 27 -13.29 -10.39 5.47
CA GLN A 27 -13.28 -9.58 6.69
C GLN A 27 -12.70 -10.39 7.85
N SER A 28 -11.85 -9.77 8.65
CA SER A 28 -11.28 -10.38 9.85
C SER A 28 -12.38 -10.71 10.87
N VAL A 29 -12.34 -11.92 11.42
CA VAL A 29 -13.24 -12.36 12.51
C VAL A 29 -13.09 -11.48 13.75
N SER A 30 -11.95 -10.81 13.93
CA SER A 30 -11.73 -9.86 15.04
C SER A 30 -12.70 -8.66 15.01
N THR A 31 -13.16 -8.27 13.81
CA THR A 31 -14.11 -7.16 13.60
C THR A 31 -15.55 -7.55 13.93
N THR A 32 -15.93 -8.80 13.69
CA THR A 32 -17.34 -9.25 13.69
C THR A 32 -17.67 -10.25 14.83
N GLY A 33 -16.67 -10.84 15.47
CA GLY A 33 -16.84 -11.90 16.48
C GLY A 33 -17.38 -11.44 17.83
N GLY A 34 -18.31 -12.19 18.42
CA GLY A 34 -18.79 -12.00 19.78
C GLY A 34 -17.69 -12.08 20.85
N ALA A 35 -17.98 -11.61 22.07
CA ALA A 35 -17.01 -11.41 23.16
C ALA A 35 -16.08 -12.59 23.46
N PHE A 36 -16.50 -13.83 23.17
CA PHE A 36 -15.74 -15.06 23.39
C PHE A 36 -14.66 -15.35 22.32
N LEU A 37 -14.89 -14.98 21.05
CA LEU A 37 -13.86 -15.10 20.00
C LEU A 37 -12.84 -13.95 20.12
N LYS A 38 -13.28 -12.79 20.62
CA LYS A 38 -12.39 -11.64 20.91
C LYS A 38 -11.35 -11.94 21.99
N SER A 39 -11.67 -12.74 23.01
CA SER A 39 -10.74 -13.06 24.10
C SER A 39 -9.66 -14.08 23.72
N VAL A 40 -10.00 -15.10 22.93
CA VAL A 40 -9.03 -16.10 22.43
C VAL A 40 -8.10 -15.49 21.40
N LEU A 41 -8.63 -14.67 20.48
CA LEU A 41 -7.83 -13.94 19.51
C LEU A 41 -6.94 -12.88 20.17
N ALA A 42 -7.41 -12.17 21.20
CA ALA A 42 -6.59 -11.20 21.93
C ALA A 42 -5.35 -11.83 22.59
N THR A 43 -5.45 -13.09 23.02
CA THR A 43 -4.33 -13.80 23.66
C THR A 43 -3.25 -14.20 22.63
N ILE A 44 -3.65 -14.52 21.40
CA ILE A 44 -2.73 -14.82 20.29
C ILE A 44 -2.18 -13.52 19.67
N GLN A 45 -2.99 -12.46 19.62
CA GLN A 45 -2.61 -11.13 19.13
C GLN A 45 -1.50 -10.47 19.97
N ASN A 46 -1.42 -10.78 21.26
CA ASN A 46 -0.33 -10.32 22.13
C ASN A 46 1.01 -11.02 21.82
N VAL A 47 1.00 -12.13 21.08
CA VAL A 47 2.19 -12.92 20.71
C VAL A 47 2.61 -12.67 19.26
N LEU A 48 1.69 -12.15 18.42
CA LEU A 48 1.95 -11.77 17.03
C LEU A 48 1.88 -10.24 16.92
N GLU A 49 3.04 -9.57 16.93
CA GLU A 49 3.22 -8.11 17.12
C GLU A 49 2.46 -7.17 16.15
N THR A 50 1.68 -7.68 15.19
CA THR A 50 0.94 -6.88 14.22
C THR A 50 -0.55 -7.25 14.20
N LYS A 51 -1.41 -6.26 14.45
CA LYS A 51 -2.87 -6.39 14.27
C LYS A 51 -3.13 -6.76 12.81
N PRO A 52 -3.79 -7.90 12.51
CA PRO A 52 -4.15 -8.23 11.14
C PRO A 52 -5.14 -7.18 10.62
N PRO A 53 -5.05 -6.80 9.33
CA PRO A 53 -5.92 -5.80 8.74
C PRO A 53 -7.39 -6.22 8.83
N ALA A 54 -8.30 -5.26 8.93
CA ALA A 54 -9.73 -5.55 9.09
C ALA A 54 -10.36 -6.24 7.86
N TYR A 55 -9.88 -5.89 6.65
CA TYR A 55 -10.34 -6.44 5.38
C TYR A 55 -9.16 -6.79 4.47
N ARG A 56 -9.38 -7.77 3.59
CA ARG A 56 -8.44 -8.12 2.53
C ARG A 56 -9.14 -8.60 1.27
N ILE A 57 -8.50 -8.38 0.12
CA ILE A 57 -8.86 -9.04 -1.14
C ILE A 57 -7.79 -10.07 -1.46
N VAL A 58 -8.22 -11.29 -1.75
CA VAL A 58 -7.35 -12.40 -2.13
C VAL A 58 -7.75 -12.97 -3.48
N TYR A 59 -6.75 -13.44 -4.22
CA TYR A 59 -6.92 -14.21 -5.45
C TYR A 59 -6.64 -15.69 -5.20
N ARG A 60 -7.42 -16.56 -5.84
CA ARG A 60 -7.27 -18.01 -5.89
C ARG A 60 -7.33 -18.48 -7.35
N ASN A 61 -6.41 -19.36 -7.73
CA ASN A 61 -6.40 -19.91 -9.10
C ASN A 61 -7.63 -20.78 -9.36
N GLU A 62 -8.12 -21.47 -8.33
CA GLU A 62 -9.30 -22.33 -8.39
C GLU A 62 -10.17 -22.14 -7.14
N PRO A 63 -11.49 -22.41 -7.21
CA PRO A 63 -12.40 -22.26 -6.06
C PRO A 63 -11.97 -23.05 -4.81
N LEU A 64 -11.36 -24.22 -4.99
CA LEU A 64 -10.90 -25.13 -3.92
C LEU A 64 -9.40 -25.01 -3.63
N ALA A 65 -8.74 -23.98 -4.15
CA ALA A 65 -7.31 -23.78 -3.94
C ALA A 65 -7.00 -23.57 -2.46
N ILE A 66 -5.89 -24.16 -2.03
CA ILE A 66 -5.34 -23.99 -0.67
C ILE A 66 -4.27 -22.90 -0.59
N SER A 67 -3.89 -22.32 -1.73
CA SER A 67 -2.91 -21.25 -1.86
C SER A 67 -3.59 -20.03 -2.46
N PHE A 68 -3.54 -18.91 -1.74
CA PHE A 68 -4.09 -17.64 -2.17
C PHE A 68 -2.96 -16.62 -2.37
N ILE A 69 -3.29 -15.53 -3.07
CA ILE A 69 -2.41 -14.37 -3.23
C ILE A 69 -3.14 -13.16 -2.66
N LEU A 70 -2.53 -12.51 -1.68
CA LEU A 70 -3.01 -11.24 -1.13
C LEU A 70 -2.83 -10.13 -2.15
N LEU A 71 -3.89 -9.38 -2.45
CA LEU A 71 -3.87 -8.29 -3.42
C LEU A 71 -4.04 -6.92 -2.78
N ALA A 72 -4.91 -6.81 -1.77
CA ALA A 72 -5.23 -5.55 -1.10
C ALA A 72 -5.59 -5.78 0.37
N VAL A 73 -5.36 -4.77 1.19
CA VAL A 73 -5.76 -4.72 2.60
C VAL A 73 -6.32 -3.34 2.93
N GLU A 74 -7.30 -3.29 3.83
CA GLU A 74 -7.81 -2.04 4.41
C GLU A 74 -8.33 -2.24 5.83
N GLU A 75 -8.44 -1.13 6.57
CA GLU A 75 -9.16 -1.07 7.84
C GLU A 75 -10.64 -0.67 7.66
N ASP A 76 -10.95 0.15 6.65
CA ASP A 76 -12.31 0.64 6.39
C ASP A 76 -13.06 -0.19 5.32
N ALA A 77 -14.36 -0.39 5.55
CA ALA A 77 -15.20 -1.18 4.67
C ALA A 77 -15.50 -0.50 3.33
N ALA A 78 -15.58 0.83 3.30
CA ALA A 78 -15.84 1.59 2.07
C ALA A 78 -14.59 1.65 1.20
N GLU A 79 -13.40 1.72 1.80
CA GLU A 79 -12.12 1.68 1.09
C GLU A 79 -11.91 0.33 0.39
N ILE A 80 -12.09 -0.80 1.09
CA ILE A 80 -11.92 -2.13 0.48
C ILE A 80 -12.98 -2.40 -0.60
N GLU A 81 -14.17 -1.82 -0.46
CA GLU A 81 -15.23 -1.91 -1.46
C GLU A 81 -14.84 -1.16 -2.75
N GLY A 82 -14.14 -0.03 -2.61
CA GLY A 82 -13.53 0.69 -3.73
C GLY A 82 -12.53 -0.18 -4.49
N ASP A 83 -11.61 -0.83 -3.77
CA ASP A 83 -10.64 -1.76 -4.37
C ASP A 83 -11.33 -2.94 -5.06
N TRP A 84 -12.36 -3.50 -4.43
CA TRP A 84 -13.14 -4.61 -5.00
C TRP A 84 -13.80 -4.23 -6.31
N LYS A 85 -14.42 -3.04 -6.36
CA LYS A 85 -15.01 -2.51 -7.58
C LYS A 85 -13.95 -2.33 -8.67
N TRP A 86 -12.77 -1.81 -8.32
CA TRP A 86 -11.67 -1.69 -9.27
C TRP A 86 -11.25 -3.05 -9.83
N VAL A 87 -11.07 -4.06 -8.98
CA VAL A 87 -10.75 -5.44 -9.41
C VAL A 87 -11.84 -5.99 -10.34
N ALA A 88 -13.11 -5.75 -10.01
CA ALA A 88 -14.23 -6.19 -10.82
C ALA A 88 -14.24 -5.58 -12.22
N GLU A 89 -14.00 -4.27 -12.32
CA GLU A 89 -14.01 -3.54 -13.59
C GLU A 89 -12.79 -3.82 -14.47
N ASN A 90 -11.63 -4.10 -13.86
CA ASN A 90 -10.35 -4.14 -14.59
C ASN A 90 -9.77 -5.54 -14.78
N MET A 91 -10.19 -6.54 -13.99
CA MET A 91 -9.50 -7.82 -13.93
C MET A 91 -10.42 -9.02 -14.08
N MET A 92 -11.62 -9.00 -13.48
CA MET A 92 -12.47 -10.19 -13.40
C MET A 92 -12.88 -10.74 -14.77
N SER A 93 -13.22 -9.89 -15.75
CA SER A 93 -13.58 -10.36 -17.09
C SER A 93 -12.39 -11.00 -17.81
N VAL A 94 -11.22 -10.37 -17.77
CA VAL A 94 -10.00 -10.88 -18.40
C VAL A 94 -9.58 -12.21 -17.79
N VAL A 95 -9.64 -12.33 -16.46
CA VAL A 95 -9.32 -13.59 -15.77
C VAL A 95 -10.29 -14.71 -16.15
N ALA A 96 -11.57 -14.40 -16.33
CA ALA A 96 -12.57 -15.38 -16.75
C ALA A 96 -12.40 -15.86 -18.20
N GLU A 97 -11.82 -15.03 -19.08
CA GLU A 97 -11.55 -15.36 -20.48
C GLU A 97 -10.28 -16.20 -20.69
N LEU A 98 -9.34 -16.18 -19.75
CA LEU A 98 -8.10 -16.95 -19.83
C LEU A 98 -8.36 -18.42 -19.46
N ASP A 99 -7.85 -19.36 -20.26
CA ASP A 99 -8.04 -20.80 -20.01
C ASP A 99 -7.00 -21.36 -19.03
N GLU A 100 -5.75 -20.88 -19.09
CA GLU A 100 -4.66 -21.41 -18.29
C GLU A 100 -4.56 -20.72 -16.91
N THR A 101 -4.54 -21.52 -15.85
CA THR A 101 -4.45 -21.02 -14.47
C THR A 101 -3.15 -20.26 -14.19
N ALA A 102 -2.06 -20.64 -14.88
CA ALA A 102 -0.77 -19.94 -14.81
C ALA A 102 -0.88 -18.54 -15.43
N GLU A 103 -1.51 -18.41 -16.60
CA GLU A 103 -1.73 -17.13 -17.28
C GLU A 103 -2.63 -16.20 -16.45
N ARG A 104 -3.72 -16.73 -15.87
CA ARG A 104 -4.58 -15.97 -14.94
C ARG A 104 -3.77 -15.39 -13.79
N THR A 105 -2.92 -16.21 -13.19
CA THR A 105 -2.12 -15.83 -12.02
C THR A 105 -1.07 -14.78 -12.40
N ASP A 106 -0.37 -14.97 -13.52
CA ASP A 106 0.63 -14.03 -14.00
C ASP A 106 0.01 -12.67 -14.35
N PHE A 107 -1.15 -12.67 -15.02
CA PHE A 107 -1.91 -11.45 -15.30
C PHE A 107 -2.24 -10.68 -14.02
N VAL A 108 -2.81 -11.37 -13.02
CA VAL A 108 -3.21 -10.75 -11.75
C VAL A 108 -2.00 -10.17 -11.01
N VAL A 109 -0.94 -10.98 -10.83
CA VAL A 109 0.27 -10.57 -10.12
C VAL A 109 0.95 -9.39 -10.81
N THR A 110 1.08 -9.45 -12.14
CA THR A 110 1.70 -8.39 -12.93
C THR A 110 0.90 -7.10 -12.85
N LYS A 111 -0.43 -7.18 -12.97
CA LYS A 111 -1.31 -6.00 -12.93
C LYS A 111 -1.26 -5.30 -11.57
N ILE A 112 -1.28 -6.06 -10.48
CA ILE A 112 -1.22 -5.50 -9.13
C ILE A 112 0.16 -4.93 -8.82
N ARG A 113 1.25 -5.62 -9.20
CA ARG A 113 2.61 -5.06 -9.07
C ARG A 113 2.75 -3.73 -9.80
N PHE A 114 2.26 -3.67 -11.04
CA PHE A 114 2.27 -2.43 -11.82
C PHE A 114 1.52 -1.31 -11.08
N LEU A 115 0.33 -1.58 -10.56
CA LEU A 115 -0.48 -0.59 -9.85
C LEU A 115 0.25 -0.04 -8.61
N VAL A 116 0.77 -0.92 -7.76
CA VAL A 116 1.52 -0.52 -6.56
C VAL A 116 2.75 0.30 -6.91
N SER A 117 3.53 -0.11 -7.92
CA SER A 117 4.70 0.66 -8.36
C SER A 117 4.32 2.04 -8.90
N THR A 118 3.23 2.15 -9.65
CA THR A 118 2.79 3.46 -10.16
C THR A 118 2.30 4.40 -9.06
N GLU A 119 1.66 3.87 -8.02
CA GLU A 119 1.23 4.68 -6.88
C GLU A 119 2.43 5.17 -6.05
N ASP A 120 3.42 4.30 -5.82
CA ASP A 120 4.66 4.65 -5.13
C ASP A 120 5.42 5.77 -5.85
N ASP A 121 5.57 5.69 -7.17
CA ASP A 121 6.24 6.71 -7.98
C ASP A 121 5.52 8.07 -7.87
N VAL A 122 4.19 8.07 -8.00
CA VAL A 122 3.38 9.31 -7.88
C VAL A 122 3.50 9.92 -6.48
N GLN A 123 3.52 9.09 -5.44
CA GLN A 123 3.69 9.56 -4.06
C GLN A 123 5.09 10.12 -3.81
N GLN A 124 6.13 9.50 -4.39
CA GLN A 124 7.51 9.98 -4.32
C GLN A 124 7.66 11.33 -5.02
N ASP A 125 7.14 11.48 -6.22
CA ASP A 125 7.15 12.74 -6.97
C ASP A 125 6.45 13.86 -6.19
N ALA A 126 5.27 13.58 -5.63
CA ALA A 126 4.54 14.53 -4.80
C ALA A 126 5.30 14.92 -3.51
N ALA A 127 6.10 14.00 -2.95
CA ALA A 127 6.95 14.27 -1.80
C ALA A 127 8.17 15.13 -2.18
N VAL A 128 8.80 14.87 -3.31
CA VAL A 128 9.91 15.67 -3.86
C VAL A 128 9.44 17.11 -4.13
N ASP A 129 8.28 17.26 -4.77
CA ASP A 129 7.67 18.58 -5.04
C ASP A 129 7.35 19.37 -3.76
N ARG A 130 6.90 18.69 -2.70
CA ARG A 130 6.66 19.33 -1.40
C ARG A 130 7.96 19.81 -0.75
N LYS A 131 9.00 18.97 -0.77
CA LYS A 131 10.31 19.32 -0.22
C LYS A 131 10.94 20.50 -0.97
N MET A 132 10.87 20.52 -2.31
CA MET A 132 11.38 21.61 -3.13
C MET A 132 10.64 22.93 -2.87
N ARG A 133 9.31 22.91 -2.73
CA ARG A 133 8.52 24.11 -2.37
C ARG A 133 8.87 24.65 -0.98
N ALA A 134 9.06 23.76 0.00
CA ALA A 134 9.49 24.14 1.33
C ALA A 134 10.90 24.78 1.30
N ALA A 135 11.86 24.15 0.62
CA ALA A 135 13.20 24.68 0.46
C ALA A 135 13.22 26.05 -0.23
N THR A 136 12.39 26.23 -1.27
CA THR A 136 12.24 27.52 -1.97
C THR A 136 11.72 28.62 -1.04
N THR A 137 10.79 28.28 -0.15
CA THR A 137 10.24 29.22 0.84
C THR A 137 11.30 29.65 1.84
N THR A 138 12.05 28.68 2.40
CA THR A 138 13.16 28.95 3.33
C THR A 138 14.24 29.79 2.66
N PHE A 139 14.67 29.43 1.45
CA PHE A 139 15.67 30.18 0.67
C PHE A 139 15.29 31.67 0.55
N ARG A 140 14.05 31.95 0.16
CA ARG A 140 13.56 33.34 0.02
C ARG A 140 13.52 34.10 1.35
N GLN A 141 13.14 33.43 2.43
CA GLN A 141 13.11 34.03 3.77
C GLN A 141 14.52 34.31 4.31
N THR A 142 15.46 33.39 4.12
CA THR A 142 16.82 33.49 4.66
C THR A 142 17.63 34.56 3.94
N PHE A 143 17.54 34.66 2.62
CA PHE A 143 18.38 35.56 1.82
C PHE A 143 17.65 36.81 1.31
N ALA A 144 16.37 37.01 1.69
CA ALA A 144 15.54 38.15 1.27
C ALA A 144 15.54 38.36 -0.26
N VAL A 145 15.43 37.26 -0.98
CA VAL A 145 15.69 37.17 -2.41
C VAL A 145 14.58 37.83 -3.25
N GLY A 146 14.98 38.58 -4.28
CA GLY A 146 14.06 39.21 -5.25
C GLY A 146 13.28 38.18 -6.08
N ARG A 147 12.18 38.61 -6.72
CA ARG A 147 11.31 37.71 -7.52
C ARG A 147 12.00 37.08 -8.74
N GLU A 148 13.07 37.69 -9.24
CA GLU A 148 13.80 37.25 -10.44
C GLU A 148 14.74 36.07 -10.18
N GLU A 149 15.10 35.81 -8.93
CA GLU A 149 15.99 34.70 -8.58
C GLU A 149 15.18 33.46 -8.17
N ARG A 150 15.64 32.30 -8.64
CA ARG A 150 14.96 31.02 -8.48
C ARG A 150 15.91 30.00 -7.89
N LEU A 151 15.43 29.27 -6.88
CA LEU A 151 16.11 28.09 -6.37
C LEU A 151 16.07 26.98 -7.44
N VAL A 152 17.24 26.54 -7.89
CA VAL A 152 17.40 25.44 -8.86
C VAL A 152 17.49 24.12 -8.11
N THR A 153 18.32 24.09 -7.06
CA THR A 153 18.51 22.90 -6.24
C THR A 153 19.03 23.28 -4.86
N TYR A 154 19.00 22.33 -3.94
CA TYR A 154 19.54 22.51 -2.60
C TYR A 154 20.11 21.19 -2.09
N TYR A 155 21.16 21.29 -1.29
CA TYR A 155 21.86 20.14 -0.74
C TYR A 155 22.04 20.31 0.76
N SER A 156 21.86 19.23 1.51
CA SER A 156 22.33 19.17 2.89
C SER A 156 23.85 19.22 2.86
N CYS A 157 24.45 20.15 3.60
CA CYS A 157 25.90 20.30 3.69
C CYS A 157 26.34 20.42 5.15
N ALA A 158 27.60 20.10 5.40
CA ALA A 158 28.24 20.37 6.68
C ALA A 158 29.53 21.15 6.43
N LEU A 159 29.66 22.29 7.09
CA LEU A 159 30.89 23.07 7.07
C LEU A 159 31.71 22.70 8.31
N HIS A 160 32.90 22.13 8.06
CA HIS A 160 33.87 21.88 9.12
C HIS A 160 34.68 23.14 9.37
N SER A 161 34.59 23.71 10.58
CA SER A 161 35.38 24.86 10.99
C SER A 161 36.04 24.57 12.34
N ASN A 162 37.37 24.58 12.37
CA ASN A 162 38.20 24.19 13.52
C ASN A 162 37.87 22.78 14.03
N PHE A 163 37.14 22.68 15.16
CA PHE A 163 36.75 21.43 15.83
C PHE A 163 35.22 21.26 15.87
N MET A 164 34.46 22.10 15.18
CA MET A 164 32.99 22.05 15.14
C MET A 164 32.47 21.80 13.72
N LEU A 165 31.42 20.99 13.64
CA LEU A 165 30.65 20.72 12.43
C LEU A 165 29.37 21.56 12.46
N HIS A 166 29.26 22.50 11.53
CA HIS A 166 28.03 23.26 11.31
C HIS A 166 27.23 22.60 10.19
N GLN A 167 26.12 21.94 10.53
CA GLN A 167 25.18 21.41 9.55
C GLN A 167 24.27 22.51 9.03
N GLY A 168 23.96 22.47 7.74
CA GLY A 168 23.08 23.44 7.10
C GLY A 168 22.65 23.01 5.71
N TRP A 169 22.10 23.97 4.98
CA TRP A 169 21.62 23.79 3.63
C TRP A 169 22.38 24.72 2.69
N LEU A 170 22.89 24.16 1.60
CA LEU A 170 23.41 24.90 0.47
C LEU A 170 22.27 25.07 -0.54
N TYR A 171 22.01 26.30 -0.95
CA TYR A 171 20.99 26.65 -1.94
C TYR A 171 21.70 27.15 -3.20
N LEU A 172 21.32 26.62 -4.36
CA LEU A 172 21.89 26.93 -5.67
C LEU A 172 20.80 27.39 -6.64
#